data_AF-A0A6G3YYS6-F1
#
_entry.id   AF-A0A6G3YYS6-F1
#
_cell.length_a   1.000
_cell.length_b   1.000
_cell.length_c   1.000
_cell.angle_alpha   90.00
_cell.angle_beta   90.00
_cell.angle_gamma   90.00
#
_symmetry.space_group_name_H-M   'P 1'
#
loop_
_entity.id
_entity.type
_entity.pdbx_description
1 polymer ?
#
loop_
_entity_poly.entity_id
_entity_poly.type
_entity_poly.pdbx_seq_one_letter_code
_entity_poly.pdbx_strand_id
1 'polypeptide(L)'
;MSQSPIIVPLNILDTDYAKIAAGERISDERKQRLAWGNAAFDRLSKQIARYRYDDLDDQGRDDLLCSIGTTAELFTSADLEDINDRLRQTGRFYLTEGERQQIINWLRDELAVDLETKPEA
;
A
#
# COMPACT_ATOMS: atom_id res chain seq x y z
N MET A 1 3.22 -19.13 37.75
CA MET A 1 1.95 -18.79 37.06
C MET A 1 2.18 -19.06 35.58
N SER A 2 1.60 -20.16 35.07
CA SER A 2 1.77 -20.59 33.68
C SER A 2 0.78 -19.79 32.84
N GLN A 3 1.26 -18.84 32.02
CA GLN A 3 0.39 -18.21 31.03
C GLN A 3 0.05 -19.25 29.98
N SER A 4 -1.20 -19.70 29.99
CA SER A 4 -1.73 -20.54 28.93
C SER A 4 -1.68 -19.77 27.60
N PRO A 5 -1.20 -20.38 26.51
CA PRO A 5 -1.17 -19.72 25.21
C PRO A 5 -2.59 -19.34 24.78
N ILE A 6 -2.76 -18.08 24.37
CA ILE A 6 -4.02 -17.58 23.83
C ILE A 6 -4.12 -18.09 22.39
N ILE A 7 -5.01 -19.04 22.15
CA ILE A 7 -5.33 -19.50 20.80
C ILE A 7 -6.34 -18.52 20.21
N VAL A 8 -5.89 -17.68 19.28
CA VAL A 8 -6.77 -16.79 18.51
C VAL A 8 -7.24 -17.55 17.26
N PRO A 9 -8.54 -17.79 17.09
CA PRO A 9 -9.07 -18.38 15.87
C PRO A 9 -8.94 -17.36 14.72
N LEU A 10 -8.00 -17.61 13.81
CA LEU A 10 -7.94 -16.95 12.51
C LEU A 10 -9.01 -17.57 11.61
N ASN A 11 -9.93 -16.76 11.11
CA ASN A 11 -10.92 -17.23 10.14
C ASN A 11 -10.23 -17.34 8.78
N ILE A 12 -9.69 -18.52 8.43
CA ILE A 12 -8.95 -18.75 7.17
C ILE A 12 -9.87 -18.66 5.93
N LEU A 13 -11.17 -18.43 6.12
CA LEU A 13 -12.10 -17.93 5.10
C LEU A 13 -12.08 -16.38 5.00
N ASP A 14 -11.00 -15.74 5.43
CA ASP A 14 -10.84 -14.28 5.40
C ASP A 14 -10.87 -13.81 3.96
N THR A 15 -12.06 -13.33 3.58
CA THR A 15 -12.34 -12.67 2.31
C THR A 15 -11.30 -11.59 2.04
N ASP A 16 -10.81 -10.95 3.10
CA ASP A 16 -9.76 -9.93 3.06
C ASP A 16 -8.38 -10.51 2.73
N TYR A 17 -7.98 -11.66 3.32
CA TYR A 17 -6.75 -12.34 2.92
C TYR A 17 -6.80 -12.82 1.46
N ALA A 18 -7.93 -13.36 1.02
CA ALA A 18 -8.13 -13.76 -0.37
C ALA A 18 -8.06 -12.56 -1.32
N LYS A 19 -8.64 -11.42 -0.95
CA LYS A 19 -8.53 -10.16 -1.70
C LYS A 19 -7.09 -9.63 -1.75
N ILE A 20 -6.35 -9.71 -0.64
CA ILE A 20 -4.93 -9.35 -0.58
C ILE A 20 -4.09 -10.24 -1.48
N ALA A 21 -4.31 -11.56 -1.41
CA ALA A 21 -3.58 -12.54 -2.22
C ALA A 21 -3.87 -12.40 -3.72
N ALA A 22 -5.13 -12.09 -4.07
CA ALA A 22 -5.54 -11.81 -5.44
C ALA A 22 -4.98 -10.48 -5.98
N GLY A 23 -4.77 -9.50 -5.09
CA GLY A 23 -4.33 -8.16 -5.45
C GLY A 23 -5.45 -7.32 -6.08
N GLU A 24 -5.21 -6.01 -6.16
CA GLU A 24 -6.11 -5.09 -6.84
C GLU A 24 -6.14 -5.33 -8.35
N ARG A 25 -7.33 -5.29 -8.95
CA ARG A 25 -7.48 -5.43 -10.40
C ARG A 25 -7.06 -4.15 -11.10
N ILE A 26 -5.92 -4.21 -11.79
CA ILE A 26 -5.47 -3.16 -12.71
C ILE A 26 -5.81 -3.61 -14.14
N SER A 27 -6.50 -2.77 -14.91
CA SER A 27 -6.87 -3.05 -16.31
C SER A 27 -5.64 -3.21 -17.20
N ASP A 28 -5.70 -4.10 -18.18
CA ASP A 28 -4.56 -4.35 -19.08
C ASP A 28 -4.19 -3.13 -19.93
N GLU A 29 -5.15 -2.28 -20.30
CA GLU A 29 -4.89 -1.01 -20.97
C GLU A 29 -3.91 -0.13 -20.18
N ARG A 30 -4.14 0.01 -18.86
CA ARG A 30 -3.28 0.80 -17.97
C ARG A 30 -1.92 0.14 -17.77
N LYS A 31 -1.88 -1.20 -17.67
CA LYS A 31 -0.61 -1.94 -17.60
C LYS A 31 0.24 -1.71 -18.83
N GLN A 32 -0.37 -1.77 -20.01
CA GLN A 32 0.29 -1.54 -21.30
C GLN A 32 0.82 -0.10 -21.39
N ARG A 33 0.03 0.89 -20.98
CA ARG A 33 0.42 2.31 -21.01
C ARG A 33 1.65 2.62 -20.16
N LEU A 34 1.72 2.06 -18.96
CA LEU A 34 2.85 2.25 -18.04
C LEU A 34 4.06 1.38 -18.43
N ALA A 35 3.86 0.35 -19.26
CA ALA A 35 4.91 -0.50 -19.82
C ALA A 35 5.85 -1.15 -18.78
N TRP A 36 5.39 -1.29 -17.53
CA TRP A 36 6.14 -2.00 -16.50
C TRP A 36 6.04 -3.51 -16.67
N GLY A 37 7.00 -4.24 -16.11
CA GLY A 37 6.98 -5.70 -16.09
C GLY A 37 5.84 -6.24 -15.21
N ASN A 38 5.35 -7.44 -15.54
CA ASN A 38 4.27 -8.11 -14.78
C ASN A 38 4.57 -8.22 -13.27
N ALA A 39 5.84 -8.43 -12.90
CA ALA A 39 6.25 -8.51 -11.49
C ALA A 39 6.04 -7.18 -10.74
N ALA A 40 6.20 -6.03 -11.40
CA ALA A 40 5.96 -4.73 -10.78
C ALA A 40 4.45 -4.51 -10.55
N PHE A 41 3.61 -4.88 -11.51
CA PHE A 41 2.15 -4.81 -11.34
C PHE A 41 1.62 -5.80 -10.30
N ASP A 42 2.18 -7.01 -10.21
CA ASP A 42 1.81 -7.98 -9.18
C ASP A 42 2.16 -7.46 -7.78
N ARG A 43 3.34 -6.84 -7.63
CA ARG A 43 3.71 -6.18 -6.37
C ARG A 43 2.78 -5.02 -6.03
N LEU A 44 2.52 -4.15 -7.00
CA LEU A 44 1.69 -2.96 -6.83
C LEU A 44 0.24 -3.31 -6.48
N SER A 45 -0.34 -4.25 -7.22
CA SER A 45 -1.70 -4.74 -6.96
C SER A 45 -1.84 -5.32 -5.54
N LYS A 46 -0.85 -6.08 -5.06
CA LYS A 46 -0.83 -6.59 -3.68
C LYS A 46 -0.67 -5.48 -2.65
N GLN A 47 0.19 -4.48 -2.89
CA GLN A 47 0.33 -3.33 -1.99
C GLN A 47 -0.98 -2.54 -1.87
N ILE A 48 -1.67 -2.29 -2.99
CA ILE A 48 -2.96 -1.61 -3.00
C ILE A 48 -4.02 -2.43 -2.25
N ALA A 49 -4.08 -3.75 -2.47
CA ALA A 49 -5.03 -4.61 -1.77
C ALA A 49 -4.76 -4.65 -0.27
N ARG A 50 -3.48 -4.71 0.16
CA ARG A 50 -3.12 -4.61 1.58
C ARG A 50 -3.56 -3.28 2.17
N TYR A 51 -3.39 -2.18 1.47
CA TYR A 51 -3.85 -0.88 1.96
C TYR A 51 -5.36 -0.85 2.23
N ARG A 52 -6.15 -1.56 1.42
CA ARG A 52 -7.62 -1.59 1.52
C ARG A 52 -8.17 -2.56 2.56
N TYR A 53 -7.52 -3.71 2.74
CA TYR A 53 -8.11 -4.85 3.44
C TYR A 53 -7.31 -5.31 4.66
N ASP A 54 -6.07 -4.85 4.82
CA ASP A 54 -5.26 -5.16 6.00
C ASP A 54 -5.64 -4.18 7.14
N ASP A 55 -5.56 -4.64 8.39
CA ASP A 55 -5.86 -3.82 9.57
C ASP A 55 -4.62 -3.01 9.97
N LEU A 56 -4.41 -1.89 9.26
CA LEU A 56 -3.22 -1.05 9.40
C LEU A 56 -3.49 0.14 10.31
N ASP A 57 -2.53 0.39 11.20
CA ASP A 57 -2.43 1.69 11.86
C ASP A 57 -1.95 2.77 10.87
N ASP A 58 -1.93 4.04 11.32
CA ASP A 58 -1.53 5.17 10.47
C ASP A 58 -0.11 5.02 9.92
N GLN A 59 0.80 4.42 10.69
CA GLN A 59 2.18 4.21 10.25
C GLN A 59 2.24 3.12 9.17
N GLY A 60 1.53 2.01 9.33
CA GLY A 60 1.43 0.94 8.33
C GLY A 60 0.78 1.40 7.03
N ARG A 61 -0.18 2.33 7.11
CA ARG A 61 -0.75 2.99 5.94
C ARG A 61 0.28 3.84 5.20
N ASP A 62 1.04 4.65 5.93
CA ASP A 62 2.11 5.46 5.36
C ASP A 62 3.23 4.59 4.76
N ASP A 63 3.58 3.47 5.42
CA ASP A 63 4.58 2.53 4.93
C ASP A 63 4.16 1.93 3.58
N LEU A 64 2.89 1.53 3.45
CA LEU A 64 2.37 1.01 2.18
C LEU A 64 2.30 2.08 1.09
N LEU A 65 1.83 3.29 1.43
CA LEU A 65 1.82 4.42 0.51
C LEU A 65 3.24 4.73 0.02
N CYS A 66 4.23 4.76 0.91
CA CYS A 66 5.63 4.96 0.54
C CYS A 66 6.13 3.85 -0.39
N SER A 67 5.78 2.60 -0.12
CA SER A 67 6.12 1.45 -0.96
C SER A 67 5.50 1.55 -2.37
N ILE A 68 4.26 2.01 -2.46
CA ILE A 68 3.55 2.29 -3.72
C ILE A 68 4.27 3.42 -4.46
N GLY A 69 4.51 4.55 -3.80
CA GLY A 69 5.17 5.71 -4.39
C GLY A 69 6.58 5.39 -4.89
N THR A 70 7.33 4.55 -4.17
CA THR A 70 8.64 4.06 -4.61
C THR A 70 8.53 3.14 -5.83
N THR A 71 7.55 2.23 -5.85
CA THR A 71 7.31 1.33 -6.99
C THR A 71 6.89 2.11 -8.23
N ALA A 72 6.16 3.21 -8.03
CA ALA A 72 5.73 4.12 -9.07
C ALA A 72 6.72 5.24 -9.39
N GLU A 73 7.93 5.19 -8.81
CA GLU A 73 9.00 6.17 -9.02
C GLU A 73 8.55 7.63 -8.77
N LEU A 74 7.63 7.85 -7.82
CA LEU A 74 7.09 9.17 -7.48
C LEU A 74 8.01 9.97 -6.56
N PHE A 75 8.96 9.30 -5.91
CA PHE A 75 9.92 9.91 -5.01
C PHE A 75 11.31 9.91 -5.65
N THR A 76 11.93 11.07 -5.62
CA THR A 76 13.35 11.22 -5.92
C THR A 76 14.18 10.73 -4.74
N SER A 77 15.49 10.56 -4.96
CA SER A 77 16.42 10.26 -3.86
C SER A 77 16.43 11.33 -2.77
N ALA A 78 16.14 12.59 -3.12
CA ALA A 78 16.05 13.67 -2.15
C ALA A 78 14.79 13.52 -1.28
N ASP A 79 13.65 13.21 -1.89
CA ASP A 79 12.40 12.99 -1.13
C ASP A 79 12.54 11.82 -0.14
N LEU A 80 13.21 10.73 -0.58
CA LEU A 80 13.47 9.58 0.29
C LEU A 80 14.44 9.92 1.44
N GLU A 81 15.43 10.78 1.21
CA GLU A 81 16.33 11.22 2.27
C GLU A 81 15.60 12.13 3.27
N ASP A 82 14.71 13.02 2.80
CA ASP A 82 13.88 13.85 3.66
C ASP A 82 12.93 12.99 4.52
N ILE A 83 12.33 11.94 3.95
CA ILE A 83 11.53 10.95 4.69
C ILE A 83 12.39 10.26 5.77
N ASN A 84 13.58 9.79 5.39
CA ASN A 84 14.50 9.11 6.32
C ASN A 84 14.98 10.05 7.43
N ASP A 85 15.26 11.31 7.12
CA ASP A 85 15.67 12.31 8.09
C ASP A 85 14.57 12.59 9.11
N ARG A 86 13.31 12.69 8.68
CA ARG A 86 12.17 12.79 9.61
C ARG A 86 12.07 11.57 10.52
N LEU A 87 12.28 10.36 10.00
CA LEU A 87 12.32 9.14 10.82
C LEU A 87 13.46 9.20 11.85
N ARG A 88 14.67 9.60 11.45
CA ARG A 88 15.82 9.73 12.36
C ARG A 88 15.58 10.77 13.46
N GLN A 89 14.93 11.88 13.12
CA GLN A 89 14.67 12.98 14.05
C GLN A 89 13.52 12.70 15.02
N THR A 90 12.44 12.07 14.54
CA THR A 90 11.20 11.88 15.32
C THR A 90 11.08 10.47 15.92
N GLY A 91 11.85 9.50 15.42
CA GLY A 91 11.74 8.09 15.78
C GLY A 91 10.51 7.39 15.20
N ARG A 92 9.71 8.06 14.37
CA ARG A 92 8.48 7.52 13.77
C ARG A 92 8.47 7.73 12.26
N PHE A 93 8.08 6.70 11.53
CA PHE A 93 7.84 6.82 10.09
C PHE A 93 6.46 7.46 9.85
N TYR A 94 6.42 8.46 8.98
CA TYR A 94 5.17 9.01 8.47
C TYR A 94 5.44 9.74 7.14
N LEU A 95 4.40 9.77 6.31
CA LEU A 95 4.33 10.66 5.17
C LEU A 95 3.65 11.97 5.58
N THR A 96 4.08 13.07 5.01
CA THR A 96 3.36 14.33 5.06
C THR A 96 2.07 14.22 4.24
N GLU A 97 1.12 15.11 4.50
CA GLU A 97 -0.15 15.12 3.76
C GLU A 97 0.04 15.29 2.25
N GLY A 98 1.01 16.13 1.86
CA GLY A 98 1.35 16.34 0.44
C GLY A 98 1.87 15.06 -0.23
N GLU A 99 2.77 14.33 0.43
CA GLU A 99 3.32 13.06 -0.07
C GLU A 99 2.23 11.99 -0.19
N ARG A 100 1.33 11.89 0.79
CA ARG A 100 0.16 11.00 0.72
C ARG A 100 -0.71 11.34 -0.49
N GLN A 101 -1.09 12.61 -0.62
CA GLN A 101 -2.00 13.04 -1.66
C GLN A 101 -1.39 12.88 -3.06
N GLN A 102 -0.08 13.07 -3.22
CA GLN A 102 0.62 12.80 -4.48
C GLN A 102 0.42 11.34 -4.92
N ILE A 103 0.60 10.39 -4.00
CA ILE A 103 0.44 8.96 -4.30
C ILE A 103 -1.04 8.64 -4.60
N ILE A 104 -1.97 9.16 -3.80
CA ILE A 104 -3.41 8.93 -3.99
C ILE A 104 -3.88 9.47 -5.34
N ASN A 105 -3.46 10.68 -5.72
CA ASN A 105 -3.79 11.26 -7.01
C ASN A 105 -3.22 10.43 -8.16
N TRP A 106 -1.96 10.00 -8.04
CA TRP A 106 -1.35 9.13 -9.05
C TRP A 106 -2.11 7.82 -9.22
N LEU A 107 -2.51 7.16 -8.13
CA LEU A 107 -3.33 5.93 -8.19
C LEU A 107 -4.67 6.17 -8.91
N ARG A 108 -5.33 7.30 -8.64
CA ARG A 108 -6.59 7.66 -9.26
C ARG A 108 -6.41 7.94 -10.77
N ASP A 109 -5.44 8.77 -11.12
CA ASP A 109 -5.26 9.23 -12.49
C ASP A 109 -4.67 8.11 -13.37
N GLU A 110 -3.62 7.45 -12.88
CA GLU A 110 -2.85 6.50 -13.66
C GLU A 110 -3.42 5.08 -13.61
N LEU A 111 -4.01 4.68 -12.47
CA LEU A 111 -4.55 3.33 -12.27
C LEU A 111 -6.08 3.25 -12.17
N ALA A 112 -6.80 4.38 -12.06
CA ALA A 112 -8.23 4.41 -11.70
C ALA A 112 -8.53 3.64 -10.40
N VAL A 113 -7.60 3.70 -9.46
CA VAL A 113 -7.74 3.12 -8.13
C VAL A 113 -8.05 4.23 -7.15
N ASP A 114 -9.21 4.18 -6.52
CA ASP A 114 -9.56 5.07 -5.41
C ASP A 114 -9.45 4.32 -4.07
N LEU A 115 -8.43 4.65 -3.27
CA LEU A 115 -8.16 3.98 -2.00
C LEU A 115 -9.24 4.23 -0.93
N GLU A 116 -10.06 5.27 -1.06
CA GLU A 116 -11.12 5.61 -0.11
C GLU A 116 -12.41 4.83 -0.37
N THR A 117 -12.57 4.32 -1.61
CA THR A 117 -13.68 3.42 -1.94
C THR A 117 -13.34 1.99 -1.56
N LYS A 118 -14.10 1.41 -0.62
CA LYS A 118 -14.09 -0.05 -0.43
C LYS A 118 -14.66 -0.69 -1.70
N PRO A 119 -13.97 -1.65 -2.33
CA PRO A 119 -14.55 -2.38 -3.46
C PRO A 119 -15.82 -3.06 -2.99
N GLU A 120 -16.90 -2.88 -3.76
CA GLU A 120 -18.16 -3.60 -3.51
C GLU A 120 -17.87 -5.10 -3.44
N ALA A 121 -18.46 -5.73 -2.43
CA ALA A 121 -18.22 -7.13 -2.04
C ALA A 121 -18.64 -8.13 -3.12
#